data_AF-A0A950TM37-F1
#
_entry.id   AF-A0A950TM37-F1
#
_cell.length_a   1.000
_cell.length_b   1.000
_cell.length_c   1.000
_cell.angle_alpha   90.00
_cell.angle_beta   90.00
_cell.angle_gamma   90.00
#
_symmetry.space_group_name_H-M   'P 1'
#
loop_
_entity.id
_entity.type
_entity.pdbx_description
1 polymer ?
#
loop_
_entity_poly.entity_id
_entity_poly.type
_entity_poly.pdbx_seq_one_letter_code
_entity_poly.pdbx_strand_id
1 'polypeptide(L)'
;MVTLIPLSANAQQVDWANLPRMHLDRQFAGPLQDTVIQRWRDPVDGTVCYVYLPMTAPHSPPVQGAYVQYGPNTIGSVSCMSTPQHTSAAPKPEVKPKGDTMQAR
;
A
#
# COMPACT_ATOMS: atom_id res chain seq x y z
N MET A 1 31.01 -37.99 -8.42
CA MET A 1 29.54 -38.04 -8.30
C MET A 1 29.05 -36.60 -8.23
N VAL A 2 28.26 -36.15 -9.21
CA VAL A 2 27.73 -34.77 -9.28
C VAL A 2 26.31 -34.80 -8.72
N THR A 3 26.06 -34.10 -7.62
CA THR A 3 24.75 -34.04 -6.97
C THR A 3 23.96 -32.87 -7.53
N LEU A 4 22.85 -33.16 -8.22
CA LEU A 4 21.88 -32.15 -8.67
C LEU A 4 20.93 -31.81 -7.51
N ILE A 5 20.94 -30.56 -7.06
CA ILE A 5 19.98 -30.05 -6.08
C ILE A 5 18.75 -29.55 -6.84
N PRO A 6 17.53 -30.11 -6.64
CA PRO A 6 16.33 -29.55 -7.21
C PRO A 6 15.99 -28.23 -6.49
N LEU A 7 16.04 -27.12 -7.22
CA LEU A 7 15.47 -25.84 -6.78
C LEU A 7 13.94 -25.97 -6.84
N SER A 8 13.32 -26.23 -5.69
CA SER A 8 11.87 -26.09 -5.54
C SER A 8 11.49 -24.61 -5.58
N ALA A 9 11.06 -24.13 -6.76
CA ALA A 9 10.46 -22.82 -6.90
C ALA A 9 9.03 -22.84 -6.34
N ASN A 10 8.89 -22.59 -5.03
CA ASN A 10 7.59 -22.38 -4.40
C ASN A 10 7.20 -20.91 -4.61
N ALA A 11 6.70 -20.58 -5.80
CA ALA A 11 6.09 -19.29 -6.06
C ALA A 11 4.77 -19.25 -5.26
N GLN A 12 4.82 -18.72 -4.03
CA GLN A 12 3.62 -18.48 -3.24
C GLN A 12 2.66 -17.66 -4.08
N GLN A 13 1.49 -18.23 -4.37
CA GLN A 13 0.46 -17.59 -5.16
C GLN A 13 0.00 -16.34 -4.41
N VAL A 14 0.54 -15.17 -4.80
CA VAL A 14 0.19 -13.88 -4.22
C VAL A 14 -1.27 -13.61 -4.57
N ASP A 15 -2.11 -13.50 -3.54
CA ASP A 15 -3.47 -13.01 -3.70
C ASP A 15 -3.44 -11.49 -3.87
N TRP A 16 -3.30 -11.06 -5.12
CA TRP A 16 -3.19 -9.65 -5.50
C TRP A 16 -4.43 -8.82 -5.10
N ALA A 17 -5.59 -9.45 -4.89
CA ALA A 17 -6.81 -8.76 -4.47
C ALA A 17 -6.75 -8.35 -3.00
N ASN A 18 -6.03 -9.12 -2.17
CA ASN A 18 -5.92 -8.91 -0.73
C ASN A 18 -4.66 -8.13 -0.31
N LEU A 19 -3.90 -7.61 -1.28
CA LEU A 19 -2.73 -6.79 -0.97
C LEU A 19 -3.18 -5.45 -0.33
N PRO A 20 -2.57 -5.06 0.81
CA PRO A 20 -2.78 -3.75 1.39
C PRO A 20 -2.55 -2.66 0.36
N ARG A 21 -3.47 -1.71 0.28
CA ARG A 21 -3.38 -0.57 -0.63
C ARG A 21 -3.11 0.69 0.18
N MET A 22 -2.18 1.51 -0.31
CA MET A 22 -2.10 2.89 0.15
C MET A 22 -3.38 3.63 -0.24
N HIS A 23 -3.73 4.67 0.49
CA HIS A 23 -4.83 5.56 0.15
C HIS A 23 -4.32 6.79 -0.61
N LEU A 24 -5.01 7.15 -1.70
CA LEU A 24 -4.78 8.42 -2.37
C LEU A 24 -5.26 9.55 -1.46
N ASP A 25 -4.34 10.35 -0.96
CA ASP A 25 -4.63 11.46 -0.05
C ASP A 25 -4.80 12.77 -0.81
N ARG A 26 -3.93 13.04 -1.80
CA ARG A 26 -4.01 14.23 -2.66
C ARG A 26 -3.47 14.00 -4.07
N GLN A 27 -3.88 14.87 -4.98
CA GLN A 27 -3.36 14.98 -6.34
C GLN A 27 -2.95 16.42 -6.64
N PHE A 28 -1.84 16.58 -7.35
CA PHE A 28 -1.26 17.85 -7.77
C PHE A 28 -1.00 17.83 -9.28
N ALA A 29 -0.93 19.02 -9.89
CA ALA A 29 -0.39 19.17 -11.24
C ALA A 29 1.10 18.79 -11.25
N GLY A 30 1.52 18.06 -12.28
CA GLY A 30 2.93 17.80 -12.54
C GLY A 30 3.63 18.99 -13.21
N PRO A 31 4.97 18.96 -13.32
CA PRO A 31 5.75 19.97 -14.04
C PRO A 31 5.46 20.06 -15.54
N LEU A 32 4.85 19.05 -16.15
CA LEU A 32 4.46 19.04 -17.56
C LEU A 32 2.93 19.05 -17.67
N GLN A 33 2.41 19.55 -18.80
CA GLN A 33 0.99 19.75 -19.02
C GLN A 33 0.14 18.48 -18.77
N ASP A 34 0.66 17.33 -19.20
CA ASP A 34 -0.06 16.05 -19.15
C ASP A 34 0.44 15.12 -18.05
N THR A 35 0.97 15.68 -16.95
CA THR A 35 1.45 14.90 -15.82
C THR A 35 0.83 15.34 -14.51
N VAL A 36 0.73 14.40 -13.57
CA VAL A 36 0.21 14.62 -12.21
C VAL A 36 1.19 14.06 -11.19
N ILE A 37 1.11 14.59 -9.97
CA ILE A 37 1.78 14.02 -8.81
C ILE A 37 0.70 13.59 -7.84
N GLN A 38 0.73 12.33 -7.41
CA GLN A 38 -0.19 11.80 -6.41
C GLN A 38 0.53 11.56 -5.09
N ARG A 39 -0.08 11.97 -3.99
CA ARG A 39 0.37 11.65 -2.63
C ARG A 39 -0.44 10.48 -2.11
N TRP A 40 0.22 9.37 -1.89
CA TRP A 40 -0.32 8.15 -1.32
C TRP A 40 0.12 8.01 0.13
N ARG A 41 -0.78 7.59 1.02
CA ARG A 41 -0.48 7.32 2.43
C ARG A 41 -0.76 5.87 2.77
N ASP A 42 0.23 5.20 3.35
CA ASP A 42 0.04 3.86 3.90
C ASP A 42 -0.79 3.96 5.19
N PRO A 43 -1.92 3.25 5.31
CA PRO A 43 -2.72 3.23 6.52
C PRO A 43 -2.04 2.53 7.71
N VAL A 44 -1.07 1.66 7.48
CA VAL A 44 -0.42 0.82 8.50
C VAL A 44 0.61 1.61 9.30
N ASP A 45 1.53 2.30 8.61
CA ASP A 45 2.69 2.96 9.24
C ASP A 45 2.73 4.47 8.98
N GLY A 46 1.85 4.98 8.11
CA GLY A 46 1.82 6.39 7.74
C GLY A 46 2.83 6.82 6.69
N THR A 47 3.60 5.89 6.11
CA THR A 47 4.52 6.15 5.00
C THR A 47 3.82 6.92 3.89
N VAL A 48 4.49 7.96 3.39
CA VAL A 48 3.97 8.83 2.35
C VAL A 48 4.78 8.62 1.09
N CYS A 49 4.12 8.23 0.01
CA CYS A 49 4.73 8.10 -1.29
C CYS A 49 4.19 9.16 -2.25
N TYR A 50 5.08 9.84 -2.95
CA TYR A 50 4.74 10.69 -4.09
C TYR A 50 4.99 9.89 -5.37
N VAL A 51 3.97 9.81 -6.22
CA VAL A 51 4.03 9.12 -7.50
C VAL A 51 3.84 10.14 -8.60
N TYR A 52 4.84 10.32 -9.45
CA TYR A 52 4.72 11.09 -10.67
C TYR A 52 4.03 10.24 -11.74
N LEU A 53 3.04 10.73 -12.47
CA LEU A 53 2.32 9.93 -13.47
C LEU A 53 2.03 10.79 -14.71
N PRO A 54 2.26 10.28 -15.94
CA PRO A 54 1.60 10.83 -17.11
C PRO A 54 0.10 10.51 -17.04
N MET A 55 -0.74 11.40 -17.55
CA MET A 55 -2.19 11.18 -17.62
C MET A 55 -2.56 9.97 -18.48
N THR A 56 -1.75 9.66 -19.50
CA THR A 56 -1.92 8.50 -20.37
C THR A 56 -0.72 7.57 -20.26
N ALA A 57 -1.00 6.28 -20.09
CA ALA A 57 -0.01 5.22 -20.01
C ALA A 57 -0.24 4.23 -21.16
N PRO A 58 0.71 4.02 -22.09
CA PRO A 58 0.59 2.94 -23.06
C PRO A 58 0.63 1.58 -22.33
N HIS A 59 -0.33 0.72 -22.63
CA HIS A 59 -0.43 -0.64 -22.08
C HIS A 59 -0.85 -1.63 -23.16
N SER A 60 -0.63 -2.93 -22.91
CA SER A 60 -1.09 -4.00 -23.79
C SER A 60 -2.62 -3.97 -23.94
N PRO A 61 -3.20 -4.40 -25.08
CA PRO A 61 -4.64 -4.58 -25.18
C PRO A 61 -5.18 -5.44 -24.02
N PRO A 62 -6.38 -5.13 -23.46
CA PRO A 62 -7.00 -5.97 -22.44
C PRO A 62 -7.24 -7.37 -22.97
N VAL A 63 -6.68 -8.38 -22.32
CA VAL A 63 -7.00 -9.78 -22.58
C VAL A 63 -8.13 -10.18 -21.63
N GLN A 64 -9.15 -10.89 -22.12
CA GLN A 64 -10.34 -11.21 -21.34
C GLN A 64 -9.98 -11.88 -20.00
N GLY A 65 -10.35 -11.22 -18.89
CA GLY A 65 -10.10 -11.71 -17.53
C GLY A 65 -8.65 -11.59 -17.05
N ALA A 66 -7.75 -10.99 -17.82
CA ALA A 66 -6.34 -10.84 -17.49
C ALA A 66 -5.94 -9.38 -17.27
N TYR A 67 -4.88 -9.20 -16.48
CA TYR A 67 -4.26 -7.91 -16.24
C TYR A 67 -3.56 -7.39 -17.51
N VAL A 68 -3.55 -6.07 -17.71
CA VAL A 68 -2.79 -5.42 -18.78
C VAL A 68 -1.31 -5.30 -18.39
N GLN A 69 -0.42 -5.50 -19.35
CA GLN A 69 1.00 -5.24 -19.15
C GLN A 69 1.28 -3.79 -19.55
N TYR A 70 1.83 -3.03 -18.61
CA TYR A 70 2.43 -1.74 -18.90
C TYR A 70 3.83 -1.99 -19.48
N GLY A 71 4.21 -1.22 -20.50
CA GLY A 71 5.54 -1.32 -21.11
C GLY A 71 6.67 -1.04 -20.11
N PRO A 72 7.94 -0.96 -20.57
CA PRO A 72 9.06 -0.57 -19.71
C PRO A 72 8.71 0.69 -18.90
N ASN A 73 8.86 0.62 -17.58
CA ASN A 73 8.49 1.67 -16.61
C ASN A 73 9.33 2.95 -16.81
N THR A 74 9.02 3.74 -17.84
CA THR A 74 9.33 5.18 -17.88
C THR A 74 8.23 6.01 -17.20
N ILE A 75 7.17 5.34 -16.74
CA ILE A 75 6.07 5.92 -15.98
C ILE A 75 6.44 5.91 -14.50
N GLY A 76 6.61 7.12 -13.97
CA GLY A 76 6.51 7.40 -12.56
C GLY A 76 7.66 6.97 -11.69
N SER A 77 8.52 7.93 -11.40
CA SER A 77 9.30 7.89 -10.17
C SER A 77 8.35 7.86 -8.98
N VAL A 78 8.57 6.87 -8.12
CA VAL A 78 7.99 6.83 -6.78
C VAL A 78 9.05 7.28 -5.79
N SER A 79 8.68 8.20 -4.90
CA SER A 79 9.54 8.66 -3.82
C SER A 79 8.77 8.54 -2.52
N CYS A 80 9.20 7.60 -1.67
CA CYS A 80 8.57 7.33 -0.39
C CYS A 80 9.40 7.90 0.75
N MET A 81 8.72 8.51 1.70
CA MET A 81 9.29 9.00 2.94
C MET A 81 8.55 8.33 4.09
N SER A 82 9.31 7.60 4.92
CA SER A 82 8.80 7.11 6.19
C SER A 82 8.49 8.32 7.09
N THR A 83 7.28 8.38 7.63
CA THR A 83 7.04 9.30 8.74
C THR A 83 7.70 8.71 9.97
N PRO A 84 8.40 9.51 10.82
CA PRO A 84 8.80 9.05 12.12
C PRO A 84 7.55 8.50 12.81
N GLN A 85 7.56 7.22 13.19
CA GLN A 85 6.45 6.62 13.90
C GLN A 85 6.13 7.52 15.09
N HIS A 86 4.99 8.18 15.06
CA HIS A 86 4.23 8.32 16.30
C HIS A 86 3.88 6.89 16.63
N THR A 87 4.62 6.29 17.56
CA THR A 87 4.26 5.00 18.13
C THR A 87 2.81 5.15 18.58
N SER A 88 1.88 4.57 17.81
CA SER A 88 0.48 4.51 18.18
C SER A 88 0.44 3.81 19.52
N ALA A 89 0.27 4.58 20.60
CA ALA A 89 0.07 4.03 21.92
C ALA A 89 -1.13 3.07 21.78
N ALA A 90 -0.92 1.81 22.17
CA ALA A 90 -1.98 0.81 22.18
C ALA A 90 -3.23 1.40 22.85
N PRO A 91 -4.45 1.08 22.37
CA PRO A 91 -5.66 1.51 23.04
C PRO A 91 -5.57 1.12 24.52
N LYS A 92 -5.53 2.12 25.41
CA LYS A 92 -5.53 1.89 26.84
C LYS A 92 -6.81 1.12 27.13
N PRO A 93 -6.77 -0.11 27.70
CA PRO A 93 -7.99 -0.83 27.99
C PRO A 93 -8.88 0.03 28.88
N GLU A 94 -10.08 0.31 28.39
CA GLU A 94 -11.09 1.06 29.13
C GLU A 94 -11.47 0.24 30.35
N VAL A 95 -11.12 0.76 31.53
CA VAL A 95 -11.49 0.14 32.80
C VAL A 95 -12.98 0.35 32.97
N LYS A 96 -13.77 -0.70 32.72
CA LYS A 96 -15.20 -0.73 33.02
C LYS A 96 -15.38 -0.49 34.53
N PRO A 97 -16.06 0.58 34.96
CA PRO A 97 -16.26 0.85 36.38
C PRO A 97 -17.02 -0.32 37.01
N LYS A 98 -16.43 -0.88 38.06
CA LYS A 98 -17.03 -1.94 38.89
C LYS A 98 -18.19 -1.30 39.65
N GLY A 99 -19.42 -1.66 39.29
CA GLY A 99 -20.62 -1.13 39.93
C GLY A 99 -20.56 -1.33 41.44
N ASP A 100 -20.70 -0.25 42.18
CA ASP A 100 -20.82 -0.26 43.63
C ASP A 100 -22.16 -0.93 44.00
N THR A 101 -22.07 -2.11 44.60
CA THR A 101 -23.23 -2.75 45.22
C THR A 101 -23.67 -1.89 46.39
N MET A 102 -24.77 -1.15 46.19
CA MET A 102 -25.50 -0.40 47.20
C MET A 102 -25.82 -1.33 48.38
N GLN A 103 -25.23 -1.06 49.55
CA GLN A 103 -25.57 -1.73 50.81
C GLN A 103 -26.91 -1.18 51.30
N ALA A 104 -27.93 -2.04 51.33
CA ALA A 104 -29.21 -1.76 51.98
C ALA A 104 -29.03 -1.76 53.51
N ARG A 105 -29.60 -0.75 54.16
CA ARG A 105 -29.82 -0.71 55.62
C ARG A 105 -31.16 -1.32 55.95
#